data_AF-X1U8K1-F1
#
_entry.id   AF-X1U8K1-F1
#
_cell.length_a   1.000
_cell.length_b   1.000
_cell.length_c   1.000
_cell.angle_alpha   90.00
_cell.angle_beta   90.00
_cell.angle_gamma   90.00
#
_symmetry.space_group_name_H-M   'P 1'
#
loop_
_entity.id
_entity.type
_entity.pdbx_description
1 polymer ?
#
loop_
_entity_poly.entity_id
_entity_poly.type
_entity_poly.pdbx_seq_one_letter_code
_entity_poly.pdbx_strand_id
1 'polypeptide(L)'
;VSNIDCDVFDMGLDYTEKQLFHKIKEVKSDLIGITMMTMHHRFHYKMIEEIKNKFPTIKVVVGGPHSSTFRQKMLEDCAAIDYGGFFRSHKQPVYR
;
A
#
# COMPACT_ATOMS: atom_id res chain seq x y z
N VAL A 1 -15.24 13.53 12.49
CA VAL A 1 -14.08 12.79 13.02
C VAL A 1 -14.19 11.38 12.49
N SER A 2 -13.35 11.01 11.53
CA SER A 2 -13.37 9.67 10.93
C SER A 2 -12.72 8.70 11.91
N ASN A 3 -13.50 7.74 12.43
CA ASN A 3 -13.09 6.75 13.42
C ASN A 3 -12.30 5.61 12.74
N ILE A 4 -11.14 5.96 12.18
CA ILE A 4 -10.25 5.02 11.48
C ILE A 4 -9.20 4.54 12.47
N ASP A 5 -9.22 3.25 12.78
CA ASP A 5 -8.14 2.60 13.52
C ASP A 5 -6.96 2.37 12.57
N CYS A 6 -5.77 2.75 13.01
CA CYS A 6 -4.58 2.79 12.18
C CYS A 6 -3.45 2.03 12.87
N ASP A 7 -2.93 1.01 12.20
CA ASP A 7 -1.72 0.29 12.60
C ASP A 7 -0.60 0.56 11.58
N VAL A 8 0.64 0.63 12.06
CA VAL A 8 1.82 0.89 11.23
C VAL A 8 2.76 -0.29 11.31
N PHE A 9 3.06 -0.88 10.16
CA PHE A 9 3.98 -2.01 10.05
C PHE A 9 5.15 -1.63 9.14
N ASP A 10 6.34 -1.44 9.73
CA ASP A 10 7.55 -1.05 9.00
C ASP A 10 8.39 -2.27 8.63
N MET A 11 8.33 -2.69 7.36
CA MET A 11 9.10 -3.81 6.84
C MET A 11 10.62 -3.54 6.77
N GLY A 12 11.08 -2.30 6.98
CA GLY A 12 12.50 -1.96 7.07
C GLY A 12 13.19 -2.51 8.33
N LEU A 13 12.42 -3.02 9.30
CA LEU A 13 12.90 -3.62 10.54
C LEU A 13 13.13 -5.14 10.41
N ASP A 14 13.55 -5.61 9.23
CA ASP A 14 13.83 -7.03 8.91
C ASP A 14 12.64 -7.99 9.11
N TYR A 15 11.41 -7.48 9.01
CA TYR A 15 10.22 -8.33 9.03
C TYR A 15 10.05 -9.11 7.73
N THR A 16 9.63 -10.36 7.86
CA THR A 16 9.32 -11.24 6.73
C THR A 16 7.90 -11.02 6.20
N GLU A 17 7.65 -11.39 4.94
CA GLU A 17 6.30 -11.40 4.34
C GLU A 17 5.31 -12.25 5.17
N LYS A 18 5.76 -13.34 5.79
CA LYS A 18 4.92 -14.16 6.68
C LYS A 18 4.41 -13.37 7.87
N GLN A 19 5.26 -12.54 8.48
CA GLN A 19 4.88 -11.68 9.61
C GLN A 19 3.92 -10.58 9.15
N LEU A 20 4.15 -9.98 7.98
CA LEU A 20 3.20 -9.06 7.36
C LEU A 20 1.81 -9.69 7.20
N PHE A 21 1.73 -10.88 6.60
CA PHE A 21 0.44 -11.57 6.39
C PHE A 21 -0.22 -11.99 7.70
N HIS A 22 0.56 -12.32 8.73
CA HIS A 22 0.02 -12.59 10.07
C HIS A 22 -0.60 -11.32 10.66
N LYS A 23 0.12 -10.19 10.58
CA LYS A 23 -0.36 -8.89 11.08
C LYS A 23 -1.63 -8.43 10.37
N ILE A 24 -1.70 -8.56 9.04
CA ILE A 24 -2.90 -8.22 8.25
C ILE A 24 -4.13 -9.02 8.75
N LYS A 25 -3.95 -10.30 9.07
CA LYS A 25 -5.03 -11.15 9.61
C LYS A 25 -5.42 -10.80 11.03
N GLU A 26 -4.45 -10.48 11.87
CA GLU A 26 -4.65 -10.10 13.27
C GLU A 26 -5.46 -8.81 13.38
N VAL A 27 -5.05 -7.78 12.61
CA VAL A 27 -5.69 -6.45 12.59
C VAL A 27 -7.02 -6.47 11.84
N LYS A 28 -7.27 -7.47 10.99
CA LYS A 28 -8.44 -7.57 10.10
C LYS A 28 -8.64 -6.30 9.26
N SER A 29 -7.57 -5.85 8.62
CA SER A 29 -7.58 -4.59 7.88
C SER A 29 -8.53 -4.62 6.68
N ASP A 30 -9.39 -3.61 6.56
CA ASP A 30 -10.23 -3.39 5.37
C ASP A 30 -9.49 -2.63 4.25
N LEU A 31 -8.43 -1.90 4.63
CA LEU A 31 -7.61 -1.05 3.75
C LEU A 31 -6.13 -1.16 4.14
N ILE A 32 -5.25 -1.30 3.15
CA ILE A 32 -3.80 -1.29 3.36
C ILE A 32 -3.20 -0.10 2.62
N GLY A 33 -2.43 0.72 3.33
CA GLY A 33 -1.63 1.80 2.78
C GLY A 33 -0.16 1.38 2.64
N ILE A 34 0.42 1.53 1.45
CA ILE A 34 1.83 1.23 1.20
C ILE A 34 2.55 2.51 0.78
N THR A 35 3.56 2.89 1.57
CA THR A 35 4.47 3.96 1.19
C THR A 35 5.53 3.40 0.26
N MET A 36 5.53 3.83 -1.00
CA MET A 36 6.44 3.33 -2.01
C MET A 36 7.52 4.36 -2.34
N MET A 37 8.76 3.96 -2.11
CA MET A 37 9.94 4.68 -2.56
C MET A 37 10.20 4.38 -4.05
N THR A 38 10.82 5.32 -4.77
CA THR A 38 11.14 5.16 -6.20
C THR A 38 12.12 4.02 -6.44
N MET A 39 13.03 3.83 -5.50
CA MET A 39 13.91 2.65 -5.45
C MET A 39 13.10 1.45 -4.97
N HIS A 40 13.27 0.30 -5.63
CA HIS A 40 12.59 -0.97 -5.32
C HIS A 40 11.08 -1.04 -5.64
N HIS A 41 10.51 -0.18 -6.49
CA HIS A 41 9.07 -0.25 -6.86
C HIS A 41 8.61 -1.66 -7.32
N ARG A 42 9.45 -2.41 -8.04
CA ARG A 42 9.13 -3.79 -8.46
C ARG A 42 8.89 -4.76 -7.31
N PHE A 43 9.65 -4.61 -6.22
CA PHE A 43 9.44 -5.41 -5.01
C PHE A 43 8.07 -5.09 -4.39
N HIS A 44 7.71 -3.81 -4.34
CA HIS A 44 6.41 -3.37 -3.85
C HIS A 44 5.26 -3.91 -4.72
N TYR A 45 5.40 -3.92 -6.05
CA TYR A 45 4.38 -4.48 -6.95
C TYR A 45 4.16 -5.98 -6.69
N LYS A 46 5.25 -6.74 -6.60
CA LYS A 46 5.17 -8.17 -6.29
C LYS A 46 4.49 -8.41 -4.94
N MET A 47 4.84 -7.62 -3.93
CA MET A 47 4.21 -7.71 -2.61
C MET A 47 2.71 -7.38 -2.66
N ILE A 48 2.31 -6.35 -3.41
CA ILE A 48 0.90 -5.98 -3.59
C ILE A 48 0.12 -7.12 -4.27
N GLU A 49 0.69 -7.71 -5.31
CA GLU A 49 0.09 -8.88 -5.97
C GLU A 49 -0.08 -10.06 -5.01
N GLU A 50 0.93 -10.36 -4.20
CA GLU A 50 0.86 -11.42 -3.19
C GLU A 50 -0.18 -11.14 -2.09
N ILE A 51 -0.30 -9.88 -1.66
CA ILE A 51 -1.36 -9.44 -0.73
C ILE A 51 -2.73 -9.67 -1.37
N LYS A 52 -2.96 -9.19 -2.61
CA LYS A 52 -4.26 -9.33 -3.28
C LYS A 52 -4.61 -10.79 -3.57
N ASN A 53 -3.62 -11.63 -3.89
CA ASN A 53 -3.83 -13.07 -4.08
C ASN A 53 -4.28 -13.77 -2.79
N LYS A 54 -3.80 -13.32 -1.62
CA LYS A 54 -4.19 -13.88 -0.31
C LYS A 54 -5.46 -13.22 0.26
N PHE A 55 -5.68 -11.96 -0.05
CA PHE A 55 -6.71 -11.10 0.52
C PHE A 55 -7.39 -10.27 -0.60
N PRO A 56 -8.17 -10.90 -1.49
CA PRO A 56 -8.69 -10.24 -2.68
C PRO A 56 -9.68 -9.10 -2.38
N THR A 57 -10.31 -9.13 -1.21
CA THR A 57 -11.28 -8.13 -0.75
C THR A 57 -10.63 -6.87 -0.20
N ILE A 58 -9.38 -6.94 0.27
CA ILE A 58 -8.69 -5.79 0.86
C ILE A 58 -8.33 -4.79 -0.24
N LYS A 59 -8.61 -3.52 0.02
CA LYS A 59 -8.24 -2.42 -0.87
C LYS A 59 -6.81 -1.98 -0.59
N VAL A 60 -6.00 -1.81 -1.64
CA VAL A 60 -4.62 -1.35 -1.53
C VAL A 60 -4.50 0.07 -2.05
N VAL A 61 -4.04 0.97 -1.18
CA VAL A 61 -3.71 2.35 -1.50
C VAL A 61 -2.20 2.49 -1.47
N VAL A 62 -1.65 3.14 -2.47
CA VAL A 62 -0.22 3.39 -2.58
C VAL A 62 0.06 4.88 -2.55
N GLY A 63 1.13 5.24 -1.83
CA GLY A 63 1.60 6.61 -1.72
C GLY A 63 3.11 6.71 -1.87
N GLY A 64 3.65 7.88 -1.57
CA GLY A 64 5.09 8.14 -1.57
C GLY A 64 5.64 8.77 -2.86
N PRO A 65 6.96 9.04 -2.90
CA PRO A 65 7.59 9.80 -3.98
C PRO A 65 7.46 9.14 -5.36
N HIS A 66 7.40 7.81 -5.43
CA HIS A 66 7.24 7.09 -6.68
C HIS A 66 5.84 7.28 -7.26
N SER A 67 4.80 7.02 -6.46
CA SER A 67 3.40 7.22 -6.86
C SER A 67 3.14 8.66 -7.28
N SER A 68 3.77 9.63 -6.59
CA SER A 68 3.63 11.06 -6.90
C SER A 68 4.18 11.44 -8.28
N THR A 69 5.21 10.75 -8.74
CA THR A 69 5.94 11.05 -9.98
C THR A 69 5.41 10.22 -11.17
N PHE A 70 4.97 8.97 -10.94
CA PHE A 70 4.63 8.00 -11.99
C PHE A 70 3.16 7.52 -11.95
N ARG A 71 2.23 8.36 -11.49
CA ARG A 71 0.81 8.01 -11.19
C ARG A 71 0.16 7.05 -12.19
N GLN A 72 0.07 7.45 -13.46
CA GLN A 72 -0.68 6.67 -14.45
C GLN A 72 0.06 5.39 -14.84
N LYS A 73 1.38 5.50 -15.04
CA LYS A 73 2.24 4.37 -15.37
C LYS A 73 2.28 3.31 -14.28
N MET A 74 2.19 3.72 -13.01
CA MET A 74 2.13 2.79 -11.88
C MET A 74 0.86 1.92 -11.90
N LEU A 75 -0.30 2.54 -12.16
CA LEU A 75 -1.58 1.83 -12.24
C LEU A 75 -1.64 0.91 -13.48
N GLU A 76 -0.99 1.32 -14.57
CA GLU A 76 -0.81 0.50 -15.77
C GLU A 76 0.14 -0.69 -15.51
N ASP A 77 1.24 -0.47 -14.80
CA ASP A 77 2.27 -1.48 -14.54
C ASP A 77 1.82 -2.52 -13.47
N CYS A 78 0.86 -2.19 -12.61
CA CYS A 78 0.37 -3.09 -11.58
C CYS A 78 -1.14 -2.89 -11.31
N ALA A 79 -1.96 -3.76 -11.92
CA ALA A 79 -3.42 -3.73 -11.79
C ALA A 79 -3.93 -4.13 -10.39
N ALA A 80 -3.06 -4.61 -9.51
CA ALA A 80 -3.38 -5.01 -8.14
C ALA A 80 -3.55 -3.80 -7.18
N ILE A 81 -3.14 -2.60 -7.61
CA ILE A 81 -3.33 -1.35 -6.88
C ILE A 81 -4.74 -0.82 -7.14
N ASP A 82 -5.52 -0.62 -6.07
CA ASP A 82 -6.86 -0.06 -6.21
C ASP A 82 -6.83 1.48 -6.32
N TYR A 83 -5.95 2.16 -5.58
CA TYR A 83 -5.89 3.64 -5.56
C TYR A 83 -4.46 4.18 -5.42
N GLY A 84 -4.10 5.20 -6.20
CA GLY A 84 -2.85 5.95 -6.09
C GLY A 84 -3.04 7.33 -5.45
N GLY A 85 -2.32 7.61 -4.37
CA GLY A 85 -2.46 8.84 -3.58
C GLY A 85 -1.19 9.68 -3.52
N PHE A 86 -1.34 11.01 -3.67
CA PHE A 86 -0.27 11.96 -3.36
C PHE A 86 -0.32 12.31 -1.88
N PHE A 87 0.56 11.71 -1.09
CA PHE A 87 0.74 12.08 0.31
C PHE A 87 1.68 13.28 0.41
N ARG A 88 1.10 14.49 0.34
CA ARG A 88 1.75 15.65 0.94
C ARG A 88 1.55 15.51 2.44
N SER A 89 2.61 15.58 3.23
CA SER A 89 2.64 15.38 4.70
C SER A 89 1.51 16.07 5.51
N HIS A 90 0.74 17.00 4.92
CA HIS A 90 -0.33 17.75 5.57
C HIS A 90 -1.66 17.86 4.78
N LYS A 91 -1.89 17.13 3.67
CA LYS A 91 -3.19 17.16 2.96
C LYS A 91 -3.66 15.79 2.48
N GLN A 92 -4.95 15.53 2.70
CA GLN A 92 -5.67 14.29 2.43
C GLN A 92 -5.56 13.82 0.96
N PRO A 93 -5.71 12.49 0.71
CA PRO A 93 -5.72 11.94 -0.64
C PRO A 93 -6.87 12.52 -1.47
N VAL A 94 -6.55 12.98 -2.68
CA VAL A 94 -7.54 13.40 -3.68
C VAL A 94 -7.84 12.19 -4.56
N TYR A 95 -9.06 11.64 -4.43
CA TYR A 95 -9.56 10.60 -5.33
C TYR A 95 -10.14 11.27 -6.59
N ARG A 96 -9.79 10.74 -7.77
CA ARG A 96 -10.50 10.98 -9.04
C ARG A 96 -11.05 9.66 -9.54
#